data_AF-A0A317Z5C1-F1
#
_entry.id   AF-A0A317Z5C1-F1
#
_cell.length_a   1.000
_cell.length_b   1.000
_cell.length_c   1.000
_cell.angle_alpha   90.00
_cell.angle_beta   90.00
_cell.angle_gamma   90.00
#
_symmetry.space_group_name_H-M   'P 1'
#
loop_
_entity.id
_entity.type
_entity.pdbx_description
1 polymer ?
#
loop_
_entity_poly.entity_id
_entity_poly.type
_entity_poly.pdbx_seq_one_letter_code
_entity_poly.pdbx_strand_id
1 'polypeptide(L)'
;NGRRIRQIFEHAQNGSVEEAYRIQHDTNDIIETVLSMGLYPTLKAILAEKGIDTGVPKAPFHPFNEAHRDALKTLINQYQL
;
A
#
# COMPACT_ATOMS: atom_id res chain seq x y z
N ASN A 1 -5.03 0.79 3.14
CA ASN A 1 -5.43 1.76 2.10
C ASN A 1 -6.92 1.87 1.75
N GLY A 2 -7.79 0.88 2.04
CA GLY A 2 -9.21 0.98 1.65
C GLY A 2 -9.96 2.23 2.13
N ARG A 3 -9.64 2.75 3.33
CA ARG A 3 -10.21 3.99 3.86
C ARG A 3 -9.91 5.22 2.98
N ARG A 4 -8.66 5.38 2.52
CA ARG A 4 -8.25 6.49 1.64
C ARG A 4 -8.96 6.44 0.30
N ILE A 5 -9.06 5.26 -0.30
CA ILE A 5 -9.76 5.07 -1.59
C ILE A 5 -11.23 5.48 -1.47
N ARG A 6 -11.89 5.14 -0.36
CA ARG A 6 -13.26 5.57 -0.10
C ARG A 6 -13.38 7.10 -0.02
N GLN A 7 -12.48 7.75 0.71
CA GLN A 7 -12.45 9.21 0.82
C GLN A 7 -12.25 9.88 -0.54
N ILE A 8 -11.31 9.38 -1.36
CA ILE A 8 -11.09 9.88 -2.73
C ILE A 8 -12.39 9.80 -3.54
N PHE A 9 -13.06 8.64 -3.51
CA PHE A 9 -14.30 8.42 -4.24
C PHE A 9 -15.41 9.38 -3.78
N GLU A 10 -15.61 9.50 -2.46
CA GLU A 10 -16.64 10.38 -1.88
C GLU A 10 -16.36 11.86 -2.16
N HIS A 11 -15.11 12.33 -1.99
CA HIS A 11 -14.74 13.71 -2.29
C HIS A 11 -14.88 14.04 -3.79
N ALA A 12 -14.48 13.13 -4.68
CA ALA A 12 -14.62 13.32 -6.11
C ALA A 12 -16.10 13.40 -6.53
N GLN A 13 -16.97 12.53 -5.98
CA GLN A 13 -18.41 12.57 -6.27
C GLN A 13 -19.09 13.84 -5.74
N ASN A 14 -18.65 14.35 -4.59
CA ASN A 14 -19.19 15.56 -3.98
C ASN A 14 -18.60 16.86 -4.57
N GLY A 15 -17.79 16.77 -5.64
CA GLY A 15 -17.16 17.93 -6.29
C GLY A 15 -15.99 18.54 -5.52
N SER A 16 -15.55 17.92 -4.41
CA SER A 16 -14.36 18.32 -3.64
C SER A 16 -13.08 17.76 -4.26
N VAL A 17 -12.81 18.12 -5.53
CA VAL A 17 -11.79 17.48 -6.37
C VAL A 17 -10.37 17.71 -5.83
N GLU A 18 -10.07 18.89 -5.29
CA GLU A 18 -8.75 19.22 -4.74
C GLU A 18 -8.38 18.31 -3.57
N GLU A 19 -9.35 18.02 -2.68
CA GLU A 19 -9.12 17.14 -1.55
C GLU A 19 -8.98 15.68 -2.00
N ALA A 20 -9.80 15.24 -2.96
CA ALA A 20 -9.64 13.93 -3.59
C ALA A 20 -8.24 13.78 -4.22
N TYR A 21 -7.77 14.82 -4.91
CA TYR A 21 -6.47 14.84 -5.58
C TYR A 21 -5.30 14.78 -4.59
N ARG A 22 -5.41 15.49 -3.47
CA ARG A 22 -4.42 15.46 -2.37
C ARG A 22 -4.31 14.05 -1.77
N ILE A 23 -5.43 13.41 -1.45
CA ILE A 23 -5.42 12.04 -0.90
C ILE A 23 -4.93 11.02 -1.95
N GLN A 24 -5.20 11.27 -3.23
CA GLN A 24 -4.70 10.45 -4.32
C GLN A 24 -3.17 10.51 -4.45
N HIS A 25 -2.52 11.64 -4.13
CA HIS A 25 -1.04 11.73 -4.08
C HIS A 25 -0.47 10.76 -3.05
N ASP A 26 -0.92 10.84 -1.80
CA ASP A 26 -0.52 9.90 -0.74
C ASP A 26 -0.78 8.44 -1.15
N THR A 27 -1.89 8.19 -1.83
CA THR A 27 -2.27 6.85 -2.30
C THR A 27 -1.34 6.37 -3.41
N ASN A 28 -0.94 7.25 -4.33
CA ASN A 28 -0.02 6.95 -5.42
C ASN A 28 1.39 6.68 -4.90
N ASP A 29 1.87 7.43 -3.90
CA ASP A 29 3.17 7.18 -3.27
C ASP A 29 3.24 5.76 -2.67
N ILE A 30 2.15 5.31 -2.05
CA ILE A 30 2.04 3.94 -1.53
C ILE A 30 2.06 2.94 -2.69
N ILE A 31 1.30 3.18 -3.76
CA ILE A 31 1.24 2.28 -4.91
C ILE A 31 2.61 2.17 -5.59
N GLU A 32 3.28 3.30 -5.84
CA GLU A 32 4.60 3.34 -6.47
C GLU A 32 5.65 2.61 -5.64
N THR A 33 5.68 2.86 -4.32
CA THR A 33 6.61 2.17 -3.42
C THR A 33 6.32 0.67 -3.37
N VAL A 34 5.05 0.26 -3.32
CA VAL A 34 4.68 -1.16 -3.34
C VAL A 34 5.05 -1.83 -4.66
N LEU A 35 4.87 -1.14 -5.79
CA LEU A 35 5.23 -1.65 -7.11
C LEU A 35 6.74 -1.85 -7.25
N SER A 36 7.55 -0.94 -6.72
CA SER A 36 9.03 -1.05 -6.78
C SER A 36 9.59 -2.22 -5.97
N MET A 37 8.88 -2.67 -4.92
CA MET A 37 9.22 -3.85 -4.11
C MET A 37 8.55 -5.15 -4.59
N GLY A 38 7.67 -5.08 -5.59
CA GLY A 38 6.84 -6.18 -6.07
C GLY A 38 5.48 -6.22 -5.38
N LEU A 39 4.42 -6.07 -6.18
CA LEU A 39 3.05 -5.84 -5.70
C LEU A 39 2.55 -6.86 -4.67
N TYR A 40 2.36 -8.12 -5.09
CA TYR A 40 1.74 -9.14 -4.25
C TYR A 40 2.57 -9.54 -3.01
N PRO A 41 3.88 -9.84 -3.12
CA PRO A 41 4.67 -10.18 -1.94
C PRO A 41 4.72 -9.03 -0.93
N THR A 42 4.80 -7.78 -1.40
CA THR A 42 4.84 -6.60 -0.52
C THR A 42 3.51 -6.38 0.19
N LEU A 43 2.37 -6.48 -0.51
CA LEU A 43 1.06 -6.38 0.12
C LEU A 43 0.85 -7.47 1.18
N LYS A 44 1.31 -8.70 0.92
CA LYS A 44 1.31 -9.78 1.92
C LYS A 44 2.20 -9.45 3.12
N ALA A 45 3.40 -8.94 2.88
CA ALA A 45 4.32 -8.54 3.96
C ALA A 45 3.75 -7.43 4.85
N ILE A 46 3.00 -6.47 4.29
CA ILE A 46 2.29 -5.44 5.08
C ILE A 46 1.26 -6.07 6.01
N LEU A 47 0.52 -7.07 5.54
CA LEU A 47 -0.46 -7.79 6.37
C LEU A 47 0.23 -8.66 7.44
N ALA A 48 1.37 -9.27 7.11
CA ALA A 48 2.17 -10.04 8.05
C ALA A 48 2.70 -9.19 9.22
N GLU A 49 3.14 -7.96 8.96
CA GLU A 49 3.54 -7.00 10.01
C GLU A 49 2.39 -6.62 10.97
N LYS A 50 1.13 -6.85 10.54
CA LYS A 50 -0.07 -6.70 11.40
C LYS A 50 -0.46 -7.98 12.12
N GLY A 51 0.34 -9.04 12.03
CA GLY A 51 0.07 -10.35 12.63
C GLY A 51 -0.87 -11.24 11.83
N ILE A 52 -1.14 -10.95 10.55
CA ILE A 52 -1.96 -11.80 9.68
C ILE A 52 -1.06 -12.81 8.96
N ASP A 53 -1.31 -14.11 9.12
CA ASP A 53 -0.60 -15.12 8.34
C ASP A 53 -1.04 -15.08 6.86
N THR A 54 -0.12 -14.70 5.98
CA THR A 54 -0.35 -14.61 4.54
C THR A 54 0.29 -15.73 3.72
N GLY A 55 1.04 -16.62 4.38
CA GLY A 55 1.95 -17.56 3.72
C GLY A 55 2.85 -16.89 2.68
N VAL A 56 3.21 -17.65 1.64
CA VAL A 56 4.04 -17.17 0.51
C VAL A 56 3.21 -16.97 -0.76
N PRO A 57 3.65 -16.14 -1.71
CA PRO A 57 3.06 -16.10 -3.05
C PRO A 57 3.16 -17.45 -3.77
N LYS A 58 2.19 -17.76 -4.64
CA LYS A 58 2.24 -18.94 -5.50
C LYS A 58 3.24 -18.70 -6.64
N ALA A 59 4.05 -19.70 -6.96
CA ALA A 59 4.93 -19.67 -8.13
C ALA A 59 4.14 -19.36 -9.43
N PRO A 60 4.69 -18.56 -10.36
CA PRO A 60 6.10 -18.18 -10.47
C PRO A 60 6.52 -16.91 -9.70
N PHE A 61 5.66 -16.33 -8.86
CA PHE A 61 6.05 -15.17 -8.06
C PHE A 61 7.05 -15.54 -6.97
N HIS A 62 8.08 -14.71 -6.80
CA HIS A 62 9.04 -14.84 -5.71
C HIS A 62 8.46 -14.32 -4.38
N PRO A 63 8.93 -14.84 -3.24
CA PRO A 63 8.66 -14.25 -1.92
C PRO A 63 9.11 -12.78 -1.84
N PHE A 64 8.70 -12.09 -0.77
CA PHE A 64 9.17 -10.75 -0.51
C PHE A 64 10.71 -10.71 -0.38
N ASN A 65 11.34 -9.72 -1.01
CA ASN A 65 12.78 -9.53 -0.92
C ASN A 65 13.11 -8.76 0.36
N GLU A 66 13.75 -9.43 1.32
CA GLU A 66 14.09 -8.85 2.63
C GLU A 66 15.05 -7.66 2.56
N ALA A 67 15.75 -7.43 1.44
CA ALA A 67 16.50 -6.19 1.24
C ALA A 67 15.62 -4.93 1.33
N HIS A 68 14.30 -5.06 1.12
CA HIS A 68 13.34 -3.95 1.21
C HIS A 68 12.64 -3.85 2.58
N ARG A 69 13.05 -4.63 3.60
CA ARG A 69 12.39 -4.65 4.92
C ARG A 69 12.29 -3.26 5.56
N ASP A 70 13.38 -2.51 5.56
CA ASP A 70 13.43 -1.17 6.19
C ASP A 70 12.56 -0.16 5.45
N ALA A 71 12.55 -0.23 4.11
CA ALA A 71 11.67 0.57 3.28
C ALA A 71 10.19 0.23 3.55
N LEU A 72 9.85 -1.05 3.71
CA LEU A 72 8.49 -1.46 4.05
C LEU A 72 8.05 -0.91 5.41
N LYS A 73 8.90 -1.03 6.43
CA LYS A 73 8.60 -0.51 7.78
C LYS A 73 8.41 1.00 7.76
N THR A 74 9.24 1.71 6.99
CA THR A 74 9.10 3.16 6.79
C THR A 74 7.77 3.50 6.15
N LEU A 75 7.39 2.81 5.07
CA LEU A 75 6.12 2.99 4.38
C LEU A 75 4.91 2.74 5.31
N ILE A 76 4.95 1.65 6.09
CA ILE A 76 3.89 1.31 7.04
C ILE A 76 3.72 2.40 8.09
N ASN A 77 4.83 2.89 8.66
CA ASN A 77 4.80 3.92 9.69
C ASN A 77 4.33 5.28 9.13
N GLN A 78 4.87 5.69 7.98
CA GLN A 78 4.53 6.97 7.35
C GLN A 78 3.04 7.07 7.00
N TYR A 79 2.48 6.01 6.43
CA TYR A 79 1.09 6.00 5.97
C TYR A 79 0.12 5.25 6.89
N GLN A 80 0.56 4.85 8.08
CA GLN A 80 -0.24 4.10 9.06
C GLN A 80 -1.00 2.93 8.39
N LEU A 81 -0.28 2.16 7.59
CA LEU A 81 -0.86 1.10 6.75
C LEU A 81 -1.40 -0.02 7.59
#